data_AF-A0AAU2CPU2-F1
#
_entry.id   AF-A0AAU2CPU2-F1
#
_cell.length_a   1.000
_cell.length_b   1.000
_cell.length_c   1.000
_cell.angle_alpha   90.00
_cell.angle_beta   90.00
_cell.angle_gamma   90.00
#
_symmetry.space_group_name_H-M   'P 1'
#
loop_
_entity.id
_entity.type
_entity.pdbx_description
1 polymer ?
#
loop_
_entity_poly.entity_id
_entity_poly.type
_entity_poly.pdbx_seq_one_letter_code
_entity_poly.pdbx_strand_id
1 'polypeptide(L)'
;MERLIDFSRDRRMLCGGCGRRFVVDLDWIDRWEQGGERCPGCGLTCEHEDAPRVTVDPDDPALDDDRVAVFWHTSTQPDWPTRDFDSAAVLTPETRMMMGGDEHAAAWAARQRAKALHIGTYEAAVHNMFRRIRDQADRGNQFYLYRVHLNPSVVVREGWRIDPSDFVGDVVLDEVCPPGVDVARYLNYHEDPGGLSLVLGAGSDRRRSAGPSSAPGCLGRRLGERGRRGPRDRFRRPRPGDRQAGPLHAAGLAASCPGL
;
A
#
# COMPACT_ATOMS: atom_id res chain seq x y z
N MET A 1 19.01 10.56 7.65
CA MET A 1 19.04 11.69 6.69
C MET A 1 17.74 11.64 5.90
N GLU A 2 17.12 12.77 5.63
CA GLU A 2 15.84 12.83 4.90
C GLU A 2 16.11 12.87 3.40
N ARG A 3 15.39 12.05 2.63
CA ARG A 3 15.41 12.09 1.16
C ARG A 3 14.83 13.42 0.69
N LEU A 4 15.40 13.99 -0.38
CA LEU A 4 14.75 15.10 -1.06
C LEU A 4 13.38 14.62 -1.59
N ILE A 5 12.34 15.41 -1.35
CA ILE A 5 10.98 15.09 -1.82
C ILE A 5 10.93 15.35 -3.32
N ASP A 6 10.65 14.29 -4.08
CA ASP A 6 10.49 14.36 -5.53
C ASP A 6 9.50 13.30 -6.02
N PHE A 7 8.28 13.72 -6.34
CA PHE A 7 7.26 12.84 -6.90
C PHE A 7 7.60 12.37 -8.32
N SER A 8 8.45 13.11 -9.02
CA SER A 8 8.79 12.90 -10.44
C SER A 8 10.14 12.22 -10.65
N ARG A 9 10.83 11.80 -9.58
CA ARG A 9 12.16 11.19 -9.70
C ARG A 9 12.16 10.00 -10.65
N ASP A 10 13.33 9.65 -11.17
CA ASP A 10 13.40 8.44 -11.98
C ASP A 10 13.36 7.18 -11.11
N ARG A 11 12.96 6.06 -11.71
CA ARG A 11 12.86 4.74 -11.10
C ARG A 11 13.80 3.79 -11.80
N ARG A 12 14.39 2.88 -11.02
CA ARG A 12 15.22 1.81 -11.56
C ARG A 12 14.37 0.58 -11.84
N MET A 13 14.58 0.00 -13.02
CA MET A 13 13.98 -1.25 -13.44
C MET A 13 15.04 -2.34 -13.52
N LEU A 14 14.67 -3.57 -13.21
CA LEU A 14 15.48 -4.77 -13.42
C LEU A 14 14.67 -5.80 -14.20
N CYS A 15 15.18 -6.23 -15.34
CA CYS A 15 14.61 -7.33 -16.13
C CYS A 15 15.08 -8.69 -15.58
N GLY A 16 14.15 -9.56 -15.19
CA GLY A 16 14.47 -10.93 -14.78
C GLY A 16 15.00 -11.77 -15.95
N GLY A 17 14.46 -11.57 -17.15
CA GLY A 17 14.79 -12.42 -18.31
C GLY A 17 16.17 -12.17 -18.92
N CYS A 18 16.70 -10.94 -18.84
CA CYS A 18 18.03 -10.63 -19.40
C CYS A 18 18.98 -9.90 -18.43
N GLY A 19 18.57 -9.67 -17.18
CA GLY A 19 19.37 -8.99 -16.16
C GLY A 19 19.62 -7.49 -16.42
N ARG A 20 19.06 -6.92 -17.50
CA ARG A 20 19.27 -5.50 -17.84
C ARG A 20 18.66 -4.61 -16.76
N ARG A 21 19.48 -3.67 -16.27
CA ARG A 21 19.05 -2.54 -15.45
C ARG A 21 18.90 -1.29 -16.31
N PHE A 22 17.85 -0.52 -16.08
CA PHE A 22 17.60 0.73 -16.78
C PHE A 22 16.79 1.69 -15.91
N VAL A 23 16.81 2.97 -16.29
CA VAL A 23 16.18 4.06 -15.55
C VAL A 23 15.00 4.58 -16.37
N VAL A 24 13.87 4.84 -15.71
CA VAL A 24 12.61 5.23 -16.34
C VAL A 24 11.87 6.27 -15.49
N ASP A 25 11.03 7.09 -16.12
CA ASP A 25 10.09 7.96 -15.42
C ASP A 25 8.79 7.21 -15.07
N LEU A 26 7.89 7.88 -14.34
CA LEU A 26 6.57 7.33 -14.00
C LEU A 26 5.69 7.12 -15.24
N ASP A 27 5.79 8.00 -16.24
CA ASP A 27 5.00 7.88 -17.48
C ASP A 27 5.34 6.60 -18.25
N TRP A 28 6.62 6.20 -18.25
CA TRP A 28 7.06 4.93 -18.83
C TRP A 28 6.50 3.75 -18.04
N ILE A 29 6.50 3.80 -16.70
CA ILE A 29 5.90 2.75 -15.86
C ILE A 29 4.40 2.62 -16.16
N ASP A 30 3.68 3.74 -16.28
CA ASP A 30 2.25 3.74 -16.62
C ASP A 30 2.01 3.08 -17.98
N ARG A 31 2.81 3.39 -19.01
CA ARG A 31 2.68 2.75 -20.32
C ARG A 31 3.08 1.28 -20.28
N TRP A 32 4.10 0.92 -19.51
CA TRP A 32 4.53 -0.46 -19.29
C TRP A 32 3.44 -1.32 -18.68
N GLU A 33 2.76 -0.84 -17.63
CA GLU A 33 1.64 -1.53 -17.00
C GLU A 33 0.43 -1.71 -17.94
N GLN A 34 0.31 -0.84 -18.94
CA GLN A 34 -0.72 -0.90 -20.00
C GLN A 34 -0.29 -1.75 -21.21
N GLY A 35 0.87 -2.41 -21.17
CA GLY A 35 1.40 -3.22 -22.27
C GLY A 35 1.95 -2.39 -23.44
N GLY A 36 2.14 -1.08 -23.25
CA GLY A 36 2.63 -0.14 -24.25
C GLY A 36 4.16 -0.10 -24.40
N GLU A 37 4.90 -0.69 -23.44
CA GLU A 37 6.36 -0.70 -23.43
C GLU A 37 6.91 -2.13 -23.44
N ARG A 38 8.20 -2.28 -23.77
CA ARG A 38 8.93 -3.55 -23.78
C ARG A 38 10.28 -3.41 -23.10
N CYS A 39 10.81 -4.51 -22.58
CA CYS A 39 12.19 -4.54 -22.09
C CYS A 39 13.15 -4.07 -23.21
N PRO A 40 13.97 -3.03 -23.00
CA PRO A 40 14.90 -2.54 -24.00
C PRO A 40 16.03 -3.54 -24.34
N GLY A 41 16.20 -4.60 -23.55
CA GLY A 41 17.23 -5.61 -23.75
C GLY A 41 16.73 -6.84 -24.50
N CYS A 42 15.61 -7.42 -24.06
CA CYS A 42 15.11 -8.70 -24.59
C CYS A 42 13.68 -8.64 -25.17
N GLY A 43 13.02 -7.48 -25.17
CA GLY A 43 11.70 -7.31 -25.76
C GLY A 43 10.52 -7.89 -24.97
N LEU A 44 10.77 -8.46 -23.78
CA LEU A 44 9.72 -8.96 -22.88
C LEU A 44 8.70 -7.87 -22.54
N THR A 45 7.43 -8.27 -22.50
CA THR A 45 6.27 -7.44 -22.12
C THR A 45 5.89 -7.66 -20.65
N CYS A 46 5.01 -6.83 -20.10
CA CYS A 46 4.70 -6.79 -18.67
C CYS A 46 3.97 -8.03 -18.14
N GLU A 47 3.37 -8.82 -19.04
CA GLU A 47 2.65 -10.06 -18.72
C GLU A 47 3.58 -11.24 -18.43
N HIS A 48 4.87 -11.13 -18.77
CA HIS A 48 5.83 -12.20 -18.51
C HIS A 48 6.21 -12.27 -17.02
N GLU A 49 6.48 -13.47 -16.51
CA GLU A 49 6.92 -13.68 -15.13
C GLU A 49 8.25 -12.96 -14.87
N ASP A 50 9.24 -13.20 -15.72
CA ASP A 50 10.57 -12.56 -15.70
C ASP A 50 10.62 -11.14 -16.31
N ALA A 51 9.47 -10.48 -16.46
CA ALA A 51 9.42 -9.15 -17.04
C ALA A 51 10.17 -8.11 -16.18
N PRO A 52 10.62 -6.98 -16.76
CA PRO A 52 11.07 -5.83 -16.00
C PRO A 52 10.14 -5.46 -14.84
N ARG A 53 10.71 -5.41 -13.63
CA ARG A 53 10.06 -4.89 -12.44
C ARG A 53 10.84 -3.69 -11.91
N VAL A 54 10.13 -2.77 -11.27
CA VAL A 54 10.78 -1.73 -10.48
C VAL A 54 11.63 -2.41 -9.40
N THR A 55 12.81 -1.84 -9.13
CA THR A 55 13.74 -2.29 -8.10
C THR A 55 14.22 -1.12 -7.26
N VAL A 56 14.84 -1.42 -6.12
CA VAL A 56 15.35 -0.41 -5.19
C VAL A 56 16.46 0.41 -5.85
N ASP A 57 16.52 1.70 -5.52
CA ASP A 57 17.68 2.53 -5.81
C ASP A 57 18.83 2.13 -4.89
N PRO A 58 20.02 1.72 -5.38
CA PRO A 58 21.16 1.39 -4.52
C PRO A 58 21.59 2.52 -3.59
N ASP A 59 21.26 3.76 -3.95
CA ASP A 59 21.56 4.96 -3.17
C ASP A 59 20.41 5.36 -2.23
N ASP A 60 19.35 4.55 -2.10
CA ASP A 60 18.22 4.82 -1.20
C ASP A 60 18.72 4.83 0.26
N PRO A 61 18.57 5.95 1.01
CA PRO A 61 19.02 6.03 2.39
C PRO A 61 18.38 4.99 3.33
N ALA A 62 17.22 4.43 2.96
CA ALA A 62 16.57 3.39 3.74
C ALA A 62 17.26 2.02 3.65
N LEU A 63 18.22 1.83 2.73
CA LEU A 63 19.07 0.64 2.68
C LEU A 63 20.19 0.64 3.73
N ASP A 64 20.50 1.79 4.31
CA ASP A 64 21.56 1.93 5.30
C ASP A 64 21.01 1.66 6.71
N ASP A 65 21.45 0.55 7.32
CA ASP A 65 21.02 0.13 8.65
C ASP A 65 21.50 1.08 9.76
N ASP A 66 22.63 1.78 9.56
CA ASP A 66 23.19 2.72 10.52
C ASP A 66 22.53 4.10 10.42
N ARG A 67 21.73 4.33 9.38
CA ARG A 67 20.98 5.57 9.17
C ARG A 67 19.50 5.32 9.37
N VAL A 68 18.99 5.79 10.51
CA VAL A 68 17.53 5.87 10.71
C VAL A 68 16.94 6.79 9.64
N ALA A 69 16.30 6.19 8.63
CA ALA A 69 15.49 6.90 7.68
C ALA A 69 14.25 7.47 8.38
N VAL A 70 13.85 8.67 7.98
CA VAL A 70 12.62 9.30 8.45
C VAL A 70 11.50 8.79 7.57
N PHE A 71 10.44 8.28 8.19
CA PHE A 71 9.26 7.77 7.49
C PHE A 71 8.03 8.61 7.77
N TRP A 72 7.02 8.44 6.94
CA TRP A 72 5.80 9.22 6.94
C TRP A 72 4.57 8.33 6.94
N HIS A 73 3.51 8.81 7.59
CA HIS A 73 2.22 8.14 7.65
C HIS A 73 1.08 9.14 7.50
N THR A 74 0.05 8.79 6.72
CA THR A 74 -1.19 9.58 6.63
C THR A 74 -2.33 8.86 7.34
N SER A 75 -3.03 9.59 8.21
CA SER A 75 -4.18 9.08 8.95
C SER A 75 -5.30 10.11 8.99
N THR A 76 -6.54 9.63 9.12
CA THR A 76 -7.70 10.48 9.37
C THR A 76 -7.91 10.75 10.87
N GLN A 77 -7.10 10.13 11.73
CA GLN A 77 -7.11 10.33 13.18
C GLN A 77 -6.12 11.44 13.57
N PRO A 78 -6.54 12.50 14.28
CA PRO A 78 -5.70 13.65 14.67
C PRO A 78 -4.68 13.35 15.78
N ASP A 79 -4.90 12.29 16.54
CA ASP A 79 -4.11 11.88 17.69
C ASP A 79 -3.32 10.59 17.45
N TRP A 80 -3.18 10.21 16.17
CA TRP A 80 -2.52 8.98 15.77
C TRP A 80 -1.05 8.92 16.25
N PRO A 81 -0.56 7.75 16.70
CA PRO A 81 -1.33 6.52 16.96
C PRO A 81 -2.17 6.66 18.23
N THR A 82 -3.43 6.26 18.12
CA THR A 82 -4.40 6.27 19.23
C THR A 82 -4.06 5.11 20.18
N ARG A 83 -3.82 5.41 21.46
CA ARG A 83 -3.35 4.42 22.45
C ARG A 83 -4.36 3.29 22.66
N ASP A 84 -5.65 3.62 22.63
CA ASP A 84 -6.76 2.68 22.83
C ASP A 84 -7.58 2.53 21.55
N PHE A 85 -6.92 2.27 20.41
CA PHE A 85 -7.62 2.06 19.15
C PHE A 85 -8.48 0.79 19.20
N ASP A 86 -9.79 0.99 19.42
CA ASP A 86 -10.76 -0.09 19.27
C ASP A 86 -11.26 -0.17 17.83
N SER A 87 -10.69 -1.11 17.07
CA SER A 87 -11.14 -1.41 15.71
C SER A 87 -12.63 -1.79 15.64
N ALA A 88 -13.22 -2.34 16.72
CA ALA A 88 -14.64 -2.72 16.75
C ALA A 88 -15.60 -1.55 17.00
N ALA A 89 -15.09 -0.38 17.42
CA ALA A 89 -15.91 0.79 17.74
C ALA A 89 -16.61 1.38 16.50
N VAL A 90 -16.07 1.14 15.30
CA VAL A 90 -16.69 1.57 14.03
C VAL A 90 -17.86 0.66 13.60
N LEU A 91 -18.00 -0.53 14.20
CA LEU A 91 -19.02 -1.50 13.81
C LEU A 91 -20.34 -1.24 14.52
N THR A 92 -21.37 -0.87 13.77
CA THR A 92 -22.75 -0.75 14.27
C THR A 92 -23.32 -2.13 14.64
N PRO A 93 -24.34 -2.21 15.51
CA PRO A 93 -25.01 -3.48 15.82
C PRO A 93 -25.49 -4.24 14.56
N GLU A 94 -26.04 -3.52 13.58
CA GLU A 94 -26.48 -4.08 12.30
C GLU A 94 -25.30 -4.63 11.50
N THR A 95 -24.17 -3.92 11.50
CA THR A 95 -22.93 -4.38 10.85
C THR A 95 -22.43 -5.67 11.50
N ARG A 96 -22.45 -5.75 12.83
CA ARG A 96 -22.05 -6.97 13.56
C ARG A 96 -22.95 -8.15 13.24
N MET A 97 -24.26 -7.93 13.11
CA MET A 97 -25.20 -8.98 12.68
C MET A 97 -24.88 -9.47 11.26
N MET A 98 -24.65 -8.56 10.31
CA MET A 98 -24.27 -8.91 8.93
C MET A 98 -22.94 -9.68 8.86
N MET A 99 -22.03 -9.45 9.80
CA MET A 99 -20.74 -10.17 9.90
C MET A 99 -20.87 -11.56 10.53
N GLY A 100 -22.06 -11.98 10.99
CA GLY A 100 -22.26 -13.27 11.66
C GLY A 100 -22.18 -13.21 13.19
N GLY A 101 -22.38 -12.03 13.79
CA GLY A 101 -22.49 -11.82 15.23
C GLY A 101 -21.21 -11.32 15.90
N ASP A 102 -21.27 -11.14 17.23
CA ASP A 102 -20.20 -10.52 18.02
C ASP A 102 -18.89 -11.32 18.00
N GLU A 103 -18.93 -12.65 17.91
CA GLU A 103 -17.73 -13.48 17.81
C GLU A 103 -16.95 -13.21 16.52
N HIS A 104 -17.65 -13.13 15.39
CA HIS A 104 -17.05 -12.80 14.10
C HIS A 104 -16.55 -11.34 14.05
N ALA A 105 -17.27 -10.41 14.66
CA ALA A 105 -16.83 -9.03 14.81
C ALA A 105 -15.57 -8.93 15.68
N ALA A 106 -15.49 -9.70 16.77
CA ALA A 106 -14.30 -9.77 17.63
C ALA A 106 -13.10 -10.38 16.90
N ALA A 107 -13.30 -11.45 16.14
CA ALA A 107 -12.26 -12.06 15.31
C ALA A 107 -11.76 -11.10 14.22
N TRP A 108 -12.68 -10.37 13.57
CA TRP A 108 -12.32 -9.32 12.61
C TRP A 108 -11.53 -8.19 13.28
N ALA A 109 -11.95 -7.74 14.47
CA ALA A 109 -11.25 -6.72 15.23
C ALA A 109 -9.84 -7.17 15.63
N ALA A 110 -9.68 -8.42 16.07
CA ALA A 110 -8.37 -9.02 16.33
C ALA A 110 -7.48 -9.02 15.07
N ARG A 111 -8.04 -9.37 13.91
CA ARG A 111 -7.33 -9.27 12.62
C ARG A 111 -6.92 -7.84 12.28
N GLN A 112 -7.81 -6.85 12.47
CA GLN A 112 -7.46 -5.44 12.23
C GLN A 112 -6.34 -4.95 13.14
N ARG A 113 -6.31 -5.40 14.41
CA ARG A 113 -5.21 -5.08 15.35
C ARG A 113 -3.90 -5.78 15.00
N ALA A 114 -3.97 -6.96 14.38
CA ALA A 114 -2.80 -7.72 13.94
C ALA A 114 -2.19 -7.21 12.62
N LYS A 115 -2.88 -6.34 11.89
CA LYS A 115 -2.33 -5.72 10.68
C LYS A 115 -1.11 -4.89 11.02
N ALA A 116 -0.06 -5.08 10.23
CA ALA A 116 1.12 -4.25 10.29
C ALA A 116 0.74 -2.83 9.86
N LEU A 117 1.33 -1.85 10.53
CA LEU A 117 1.26 -0.47 10.10
C LEU A 117 2.23 -0.27 8.94
N HIS A 118 1.73 0.34 7.87
CA HIS A 118 2.56 0.80 6.76
C HIS A 118 2.97 2.26 6.97
N ILE A 119 4.29 2.49 6.95
CA ILE A 119 4.89 3.82 6.88
C ILE A 119 5.86 3.85 5.70
N GLY A 120 5.96 4.98 5.00
CA GLY A 120 6.72 5.04 3.76
C GLY A 120 7.53 6.32 3.63
N THR A 121 8.02 6.56 2.42
CA THR A 121 8.51 7.87 2.02
C THR A 121 7.40 8.92 2.14
N TYR A 122 7.78 10.20 2.11
CA TYR A 122 6.79 11.29 2.11
C TYR A 122 5.80 11.12 0.95
N GLU A 123 6.33 10.80 -0.23
CA GLU A 123 5.60 10.59 -1.46
C GLU A 123 4.64 9.41 -1.35
N ALA A 124 5.10 8.29 -0.78
CA ALA A 124 4.25 7.13 -0.51
C ALA A 124 3.08 7.49 0.43
N ALA A 125 3.34 8.24 1.49
CA ALA A 125 2.30 8.64 2.44
C ALA A 125 1.24 9.56 1.79
N VAL A 126 1.66 10.48 0.92
CA VAL A 126 0.77 11.37 0.17
C VAL A 126 -0.02 10.61 -0.90
N HIS A 127 0.61 9.70 -1.65
CA HIS A 127 -0.09 8.86 -2.62
C HIS A 127 -1.07 7.89 -1.95
N ASN A 128 -0.75 7.36 -0.77
CA ASN A 128 -1.68 6.58 0.04
C ASN A 128 -2.94 7.39 0.39
N MET A 129 -2.78 8.64 0.81
CA MET A 129 -3.91 9.55 1.05
C MET A 129 -4.78 9.71 -0.20
N PHE A 130 -4.18 10.00 -1.36
CA PHE A 130 -4.96 10.16 -2.60
C PHE A 130 -5.67 8.86 -3.01
N ARG A 131 -5.03 7.71 -2.83
CA ARG A 131 -5.65 6.39 -3.05
C ARG A 131 -6.85 6.20 -2.13
N ARG A 132 -6.73 6.51 -0.85
CA ARG A 132 -7.82 6.40 0.14
C ARG A 132 -9.01 7.31 -0.18
N ILE A 133 -8.73 8.57 -0.56
CA ILE A 133 -9.77 9.52 -0.99
C ILE A 133 -10.55 8.99 -2.20
N ARG A 134 -9.86 8.34 -3.15
CA ARG A 134 -10.46 7.83 -4.38
C ARG A 134 -11.18 6.50 -4.18
N ASP A 135 -10.56 5.59 -3.45
CA ASP A 135 -10.89 4.15 -3.48
C ASP A 135 -11.43 3.62 -2.14
N GLN A 136 -11.31 4.35 -1.02
CA GLN A 136 -11.61 3.82 0.33
C GLN A 136 -12.57 4.68 1.16
N ALA A 137 -13.60 5.26 0.54
CA ALA A 137 -14.67 6.03 1.21
C ALA A 137 -14.22 7.17 2.15
N ASP A 138 -12.93 7.53 2.14
CA ASP A 138 -12.36 8.60 2.96
C ASP A 138 -12.55 9.99 2.33
N ARG A 139 -13.36 10.09 1.28
CA ARG A 139 -13.65 11.36 0.61
C ARG A 139 -14.37 12.29 1.57
N GLY A 140 -13.75 13.44 1.85
CA GLY A 140 -14.29 14.46 2.76
C GLY A 140 -13.74 14.38 4.18
N ASN A 141 -12.97 13.34 4.52
CA ASN A 141 -12.25 13.26 5.79
C ASN A 141 -11.02 14.17 5.77
N GLN A 142 -10.69 14.76 6.92
CA GLN A 142 -9.43 15.45 7.10
C GLN A 142 -8.30 14.43 7.29
N PHE A 143 -7.22 14.60 6.54
CA PHE A 143 -6.01 13.82 6.69
C PHE A 143 -4.95 14.60 7.47
N TYR A 144 -4.23 13.87 8.30
CA TYR A 144 -3.08 14.31 9.07
C TYR A 144 -1.85 13.56 8.57
N LEU A 145 -0.77 14.28 8.37
CA LEU A 145 0.51 13.73 7.97
C LEU A 145 1.45 13.70 9.17
N TYR A 146 1.95 12.51 9.49
CA TYR A 146 2.81 12.27 10.63
C TYR A 146 4.22 11.93 10.16
N ARG A 147 5.19 12.60 10.76
CA ARG A 147 6.59 12.22 10.70
C ARG A 147 6.85 11.15 11.76
N VAL A 148 7.34 10.00 11.35
CA VAL A 148 7.53 8.82 12.19
C VAL A 148 9.01 8.61 12.45
N HIS A 149 9.36 8.59 13.73
CA HIS A 149 10.69 8.23 14.21
C HIS A 149 10.60 6.87 14.89
N LEU A 150 11.42 5.93 14.43
CA LEU A 150 11.55 4.64 15.08
C LEU A 150 12.29 4.79 16.42
N ASN A 151 11.86 4.04 17.42
CA ASN A 151 12.59 3.95 18.69
C ASN A 151 13.91 3.21 18.44
N PRO A 152 15.07 3.69 18.94
CA PRO A 152 16.34 2.99 18.80
C PRO A 152 16.34 1.53 19.27
N SER A 153 15.39 1.14 20.12
CA SER A 153 15.25 -0.25 20.58
C SER A 153 14.55 -1.17 19.58
N VAL A 154 13.99 -0.67 18.48
CA VAL A 154 13.33 -1.54 17.49
C VAL A 154 14.37 -2.34 16.73
N VAL A 155 14.09 -3.63 16.54
CA VAL A 155 14.92 -4.51 15.73
C VAL A 155 14.39 -4.50 14.30
N VAL A 156 15.18 -3.95 13.39
CA VAL A 156 14.87 -3.94 11.96
C VAL A 156 15.42 -5.20 11.31
N ARG A 157 14.60 -5.86 10.50
CA ARG A 157 15.01 -7.00 9.69
C ARG A 157 16.17 -6.62 8.76
N GLU A 158 17.16 -7.50 8.66
CA GLU A 158 18.22 -7.37 7.66
C GLU A 158 17.65 -7.41 6.23
N GLY A 159 18.15 -6.50 5.39
CA GLY A 159 17.75 -6.38 3.99
C GLY A 159 16.32 -5.85 3.79
N TRP A 160 15.79 -6.09 2.60
CA TRP A 160 14.45 -5.68 2.19
C TRP A 160 13.73 -6.82 1.47
N ARG A 161 12.40 -6.73 1.38
CA ARG A 161 11.56 -7.70 0.66
C ARG A 161 10.78 -7.05 -0.47
N ILE A 162 10.40 -7.83 -1.46
CA ILE A 162 9.31 -7.45 -2.37
C ILE A 162 8.05 -7.20 -1.53
N ASP A 163 7.25 -6.20 -1.91
CA ASP A 163 6.01 -5.82 -1.23
C ASP A 163 5.21 -7.06 -0.78
N PRO A 164 5.06 -7.29 0.54
CA PRO A 164 4.39 -8.47 1.07
C PRO A 164 2.87 -8.27 1.14
N SER A 165 2.35 -7.11 0.73
CA SER A 165 0.93 -6.80 0.86
C SER A 165 0.07 -7.72 0.00
N ASP A 166 -1.08 -8.11 0.55
CA ASP A 166 -2.07 -8.90 -0.18
C ASP A 166 -2.86 -8.06 -1.21
N PHE A 167 -3.87 -8.67 -1.84
CA PHE A 167 -4.68 -8.01 -2.88
C PHE A 167 -5.45 -6.77 -2.39
N VAL A 168 -5.62 -6.58 -1.08
CA VAL A 168 -6.25 -5.38 -0.48
C VAL A 168 -5.23 -4.41 0.12
N GLY A 169 -3.95 -4.74 0.07
CA GLY A 169 -2.86 -3.92 0.62
C GLY A 169 -2.61 -4.17 2.11
N ASP A 170 -3.10 -5.29 2.67
CA ASP A 170 -2.88 -5.66 4.06
C ASP A 170 -1.61 -6.51 4.21
N VAL A 171 -0.88 -6.29 5.31
CA VAL A 171 0.25 -7.12 5.71
C VAL A 171 0.03 -7.65 7.12
N VAL A 172 0.17 -8.97 7.29
CA VAL A 172 0.22 -9.60 8.61
C VAL A 172 1.65 -9.54 9.11
N LEU A 173 1.87 -8.92 10.27
CA LEU A 173 3.23 -8.67 10.79
C LEU A 173 4.05 -9.97 10.95
N ASP A 174 3.43 -11.03 11.45
CA ASP A 174 4.11 -12.31 11.71
C ASP A 174 4.58 -13.02 10.44
N GLU A 175 4.04 -12.66 9.26
CA GLU A 175 4.47 -13.20 7.96
C GLU A 175 5.73 -12.49 7.42
N VAL A 176 5.99 -11.27 7.89
CA VAL A 176 7.05 -10.39 7.39
C VAL A 176 8.19 -10.23 8.38
N CYS A 177 7.90 -10.27 9.68
CA CYS A 177 8.85 -10.13 10.78
C CYS A 177 8.99 -11.47 11.51
N PRO A 178 10.16 -12.12 11.48
CA PRO A 178 10.40 -13.31 12.30
C PRO A 178 10.41 -12.95 13.81
N PRO A 179 10.30 -13.93 14.72
CA PRO A 179 10.35 -13.68 16.16
C PRO A 179 11.58 -12.86 16.56
N GLY A 180 11.37 -11.79 17.35
CA GLY A 180 12.42 -10.87 17.79
C GLY A 180 12.76 -9.74 16.80
N VAL A 181 12.01 -9.62 15.70
CA VAL A 181 12.10 -8.50 14.75
C VAL A 181 10.81 -7.68 14.81
N ASP A 182 10.95 -6.36 14.90
CA ASP A 182 9.82 -5.43 15.04
C ASP A 182 9.37 -4.82 13.71
N VAL A 183 10.32 -4.70 12.76
CA VAL A 183 10.16 -3.91 11.54
C VAL A 183 10.75 -4.65 10.34
N ALA A 184 10.08 -4.63 9.20
CA ALA A 184 10.64 -5.08 7.93
C ALA A 184 10.55 -3.98 6.85
N ARG A 185 11.64 -3.84 6.08
CA ARG A 185 11.67 -3.01 4.87
C ARG A 185 11.06 -3.77 3.72
N TYR A 186 10.26 -3.07 2.92
CA TYR A 186 9.74 -3.60 1.68
C TYR A 186 9.83 -2.59 0.54
N LEU A 187 10.01 -3.11 -0.67
CA LEU A 187 9.99 -2.36 -1.90
C LEU A 187 8.55 -2.02 -2.25
N ASN A 188 8.21 -0.73 -2.20
CA ASN A 188 6.87 -0.25 -2.51
C ASN A 188 6.65 -0.31 -4.03
N TYR A 189 5.55 -0.95 -4.46
CA TYR A 189 5.13 -0.98 -5.87
C TYR A 189 3.92 -0.08 -6.16
N HIS A 190 3.21 0.38 -5.13
CA HIS A 190 1.87 0.93 -5.27
C HIS A 190 1.81 2.44 -5.04
N GLU A 191 2.40 2.93 -3.96
CA GLU A 191 2.36 4.35 -3.59
C GLU A 191 3.64 5.10 -3.94
N ASP A 192 4.81 4.47 -3.89
CA ASP A 192 6.06 5.05 -4.38
C ASP A 192 6.91 3.96 -5.03
N PRO A 193 6.61 3.59 -6.30
CA PRO A 193 7.31 2.52 -6.99
C PRO A 193 8.83 2.64 -6.82
N GLY A 194 9.51 1.61 -6.34
CA GLY A 194 10.98 1.64 -6.21
C GLY A 194 11.52 2.37 -4.98
N GLY A 195 10.65 2.95 -4.15
CA GLY A 195 11.01 3.44 -2.82
C GLY A 195 10.89 2.33 -1.77
N LEU A 196 11.66 2.42 -0.69
CA LEU A 196 11.50 1.53 0.45
C LEU A 196 10.50 2.10 1.48
N SER A 197 9.56 1.25 1.88
CA SER A 197 8.63 1.48 2.97
C SER A 197 8.89 0.49 4.11
N LEU A 198 8.26 0.71 5.25
CA LEU A 198 8.32 -0.17 6.41
C LEU A 198 6.95 -0.70 6.79
N VAL A 199 6.94 -1.95 7.24
CA VAL A 199 5.87 -2.56 8.00
C VAL A 199 6.32 -2.76 9.44
N LEU A 200 5.49 -2.38 10.40
CA LEU A 200 5.79 -2.47 11.83
C LEU A 200 4.56 -2.83 12.66
N GLY A 201 4.78 -3.49 13.80
CA GLY A 201 3.69 -3.90 14.69
C GLY A 201 2.96 -2.75 15.38
N ALA A 202 1.72 -3.01 15.79
CA ALA A 202 0.92 -2.06 16.57
C ALA A 202 1.53 -1.76 17.96
N GLY A 203 2.30 -2.71 18.53
CA GLY A 203 2.86 -2.63 19.89
C GLY A 203 4.32 -2.19 20.01
N SER A 204 5.04 -1.98 18.90
CA SER A 204 6.43 -1.49 18.94
C SER A 204 6.43 -0.02 19.39
N ASP A 205 6.99 0.25 20.57
CA ASP A 205 6.91 1.53 21.29
C ASP A 205 7.34 2.74 20.43
N ARG A 206 6.38 3.61 20.09
CA ARG A 206 6.56 4.72 19.11
C ARG A 206 6.79 6.04 19.84
N ARG A 207 7.94 6.71 19.65
CA ARG A 207 8.15 8.08 20.15
C ARG A 207 7.61 9.12 19.17
N ARG A 208 6.80 10.05 19.68
CA ARG A 208 6.22 11.18 18.93
C ARG A 208 7.24 12.30 18.75
N SER A 209 7.23 12.91 17.57
CA SER A 209 7.51 14.34 17.42
C SER A 209 6.51 14.90 16.41
N ALA A 210 5.39 15.42 16.92
CA ALA A 210 4.46 16.20 16.11
C ALA A 210 5.08 17.57 15.85
N GLY A 211 5.53 17.82 14.63
CA GLY A 211 5.80 19.18 14.18
C GLY A 211 4.48 19.81 13.73
N PRO A 212 4.12 21.03 14.18
CA PRO A 212 3.00 21.74 13.58
C PRO A 212 3.34 21.97 12.10
N SER A 213 2.54 21.41 11.20
CA SER A 213 2.44 21.95 9.84
C SER A 213 1.78 23.31 9.96
N SER A 214 2.58 24.36 10.11
CA SER A 214 2.13 25.73 9.94
C SER A 214 1.87 25.98 8.45
N ALA A 215 0.68 25.59 7.98
CA ALA A 215 0.07 26.14 6.77
C ALA A 215 -1.46 25.92 6.80
N PRO A 216 -2.27 26.89 7.27
CA PRO A 216 -3.66 26.96 6.88
C PRO A 216 -3.70 27.51 5.45
N GLY A 217 -3.49 26.63 4.48
CA GLY A 217 -3.60 26.96 3.06
C GLY A 217 -4.62 26.06 2.41
N CYS A 218 -5.83 26.56 2.19
CA CYS A 218 -6.81 25.96 1.30
C CYS A 218 -6.15 25.58 -0.04
N LEU A 219 -5.82 24.31 -0.24
CA LEU A 219 -5.55 23.71 -1.56
C LEU A 219 -6.89 23.48 -2.27
N GLY A 220 -7.60 24.58 -2.51
CA GLY A 220 -8.96 24.60 -3.01
C GLY A 220 -9.23 25.90 -3.76
N ARG A 221 -8.47 26.15 -4.84
CA ARG A 221 -8.83 26.95 -6.03
C ARG A 221 -7.56 27.38 -6.76
N ARG A 222 -7.21 26.63 -7.81
CA ARG A 222 -6.66 27.09 -9.12
C ARG A 222 -6.01 25.90 -9.85
N LEU A 223 -6.84 24.95 -10.27
CA LEU A 223 -6.57 24.15 -11.47
C LEU A 223 -7.90 24.10 -12.26
N GLY A 224 -8.30 25.29 -12.69
CA GLY A 224 -9.30 25.45 -13.74
C GLY A 224 -8.60 25.41 -15.08
N GLU A 225 -9.05 24.50 -15.93
CA GLU A 225 -8.95 24.55 -17.39
C GLU A 225 -7.57 24.28 -18.02
N ARG A 226 -7.28 22.98 -18.25
CA ARG A 226 -6.97 22.41 -19.58
C ARG A 226 -6.86 20.89 -19.48
N GLY A 227 -7.52 20.18 -20.40
CA GLY A 227 -7.29 18.74 -20.62
C GLY A 227 -8.37 17.78 -20.07
N ARG A 228 -9.61 17.89 -20.57
CA ARG A 228 -10.61 16.82 -20.43
C ARG A 228 -10.14 15.54 -21.16
N ARG A 229 -9.58 14.56 -20.44
CA ARG A 229 -9.75 13.12 -20.70
C ARG A 229 -9.60 12.38 -19.36
N GLY A 230 -10.73 11.97 -18.78
CA GLY A 230 -10.73 11.17 -17.56
C GLY A 230 -10.26 9.73 -17.84
N PRO A 231 -9.64 9.04 -16.87
CA PRO A 231 -9.38 7.62 -16.99
C PRO A 231 -10.72 6.87 -17.00
N ARG A 232 -11.04 6.24 -18.13
CA ARG A 232 -12.13 5.26 -18.22
C ARG A 232 -11.63 3.91 -17.73
N ASP A 233 -12.47 3.23 -16.96
CA ASP A 233 -12.43 1.80 -16.62
C ASP A 233 -11.09 1.26 -16.10
N ARG A 234 -10.84 1.45 -14.80
CA ARG A 234 -9.90 0.63 -14.04
C ARG A 234 -10.61 -0.68 -13.65
N PHE A 235 -9.94 -1.81 -13.89
CA PHE A 235 -10.30 -3.18 -13.49
C PHE A 235 -11.37 -3.92 -14.32
N ARG A 236 -10.96 -4.39 -15.50
CA ARG A 236 -11.27 -5.77 -15.90
C ARG A 236 -9.97 -6.54 -16.10
N ARG A 237 -9.70 -7.51 -15.21
CA ARG A 237 -8.68 -8.53 -15.42
C ARG A 237 -9.28 -9.77 -16.09
N PRO A 238 -8.45 -10.64 -16.72
CA PRO A 238 -8.89 -11.78 -17.52
C PRO A 238 -9.51 -12.88 -16.66
N ARG A 239 -10.51 -13.57 -17.21
CA ARG A 239 -11.06 -14.80 -16.61
C ARG A 239 -10.07 -15.97 -16.80
N PRO A 240 -9.89 -16.86 -15.82
CA PRO A 240 -9.17 -18.12 -16.02
C PRO A 240 -10.02 -19.12 -16.80
N GLY A 241 -9.51 -19.55 -17.95
CA GLY A 241 -9.60 -20.93 -18.45
C GLY A 241 -10.95 -21.49 -18.91
N ASP A 242 -11.19 -21.44 -20.22
CA ASP A 242 -11.95 -22.49 -20.91
C ASP A 242 -11.03 -23.68 -21.19
N ARG A 243 -11.20 -24.77 -20.44
CA ARG A 243 -11.05 -26.13 -20.97
C ARG A 243 -12.16 -27.01 -20.41
N GLN A 244 -12.96 -27.51 -21.34
CA GLN A 244 -14.04 -28.46 -21.14
C GLN A 244 -13.52 -29.81 -20.62
N ALA A 245 -14.17 -30.34 -19.58
CA ALA A 245 -14.50 -31.75 -19.43
C ALA A 245 -15.74 -31.83 -18.51
N GLY A 246 -16.84 -32.43 -19.00
CA GLY A 246 -18.14 -32.52 -18.31
C GLY A 246 -18.22 -33.65 -17.27
N PRO A 247 -19.43 -34.13 -16.92
CA PRO A 247 -20.21 -33.60 -15.81
C PRO A 247 -20.41 -34.62 -14.68
N LEU A 248 -20.54 -34.15 -13.44
CA LEU A 248 -21.25 -34.88 -12.39
C LEU A 248 -22.20 -33.94 -11.63
N HIS A 249 -23.45 -34.37 -11.60
CA HIS A 249 -24.62 -33.82 -10.93
C HIS A 249 -24.49 -33.78 -9.39
N ALA A 250 -25.02 -32.72 -8.77
CA ALA A 250 -26.05 -32.73 -7.71
C ALA A 250 -26.19 -31.28 -7.18
N ALA A 251 -27.27 -30.57 -7.50
CA ALA A 251 -28.43 -30.30 -6.61
C ALA A 251 -28.02 -29.66 -5.27
N GLY A 252 -28.46 -28.48 -4.87
CA GLY A 252 -29.59 -27.63 -5.24
C GLY A 252 -30.10 -26.98 -3.94
N LEU A 253 -30.43 -25.69 -3.97
CA LEU A 253 -31.59 -25.09 -3.29
C LEU A 253 -31.53 -23.57 -3.43
N ALA A 254 -32.36 -23.07 -4.35
CA ALA A 254 -32.83 -21.70 -4.40
C ALA A 254 -33.91 -21.50 -3.33
N ALA A 255 -34.00 -20.29 -2.78
CA ALA A 255 -35.25 -19.75 -2.27
C ALA A 255 -35.29 -18.25 -2.49
N SER A 256 -36.34 -17.84 -3.20
CA SER A 256 -36.68 -16.51 -3.65
C SER A 256 -37.27 -15.63 -2.52
N CYS A 257 -37.31 -14.32 -2.78
CA CYS A 257 -38.02 -13.27 -2.02
C CYS A 257 -39.52 -13.57 -1.80
N PRO A 258 -40.25 -12.81 -0.94
CA PRO A 258 -40.71 -11.43 -1.22
C PRO A 258 -40.47 -10.48 -0.01
N GLY A 259 -40.46 -9.15 -0.07
CA GLY A 259 -41.27 -8.20 -0.84
C GLY A 259 -42.20 -7.45 0.12
N LEU A 260 -41.77 -6.26 0.57
CA LEU A 260 -42.55 -5.04 0.90
C LEU A 260 -41.59 -3.91 1.29
#